data_AF-A0AAX3HQ97-F1
#
_entry.id   AF-A0AAX3HQ97-F1
#
_cell.length_a   1.000
_cell.length_b   1.000
_cell.length_c   1.000
_cell.angle_alpha   90.00
_cell.angle_beta   90.00
_cell.angle_gamma   90.00
#
_symmetry.space_group_name_H-M   'P 1'
#
loop_
_entity.id
_entity.type
_entity.pdbx_description
1 polymer ?
#
loop_
_entity_poly.entity_id
_entity_poly.type
_entity_poly.pdbx_seq_one_letter_code
_entity_poly.pdbx_strand_id
1 'polypeptide(L)' 'MLKLQGKYNEAKVFTNNVDETATGQIIDLCNQEFVKDSQIRIMQIHMREQVVRLEQQ' A
#
# COMPACT_ATOMS: atom_id res chain seq x y z
N MET A 1 8.90 -4.56 6.07
CA MET A 1 7.61 -5.16 5.63
C MET A 1 6.60 -4.92 6.73
N LEU A 2 5.52 -4.20 6.43
CA LEU A 2 4.40 -3.98 7.34
C LEU A 2 3.31 -5.02 7.04
N LYS A 3 2.60 -5.48 8.07
CA LYS A 3 1.42 -6.33 7.90
C LYS A 3 0.19 -5.58 8.38
N LEU A 4 -0.84 -5.55 7.55
CA LEU A 4 -2.14 -4.98 7.89
C LEU A 4 -3.15 -6.12 7.94
N GLN A 5 -3.83 -6.28 9.07
CA GLN A 5 -4.76 -7.37 9.29
C GLN A 5 -6.18 -6.81 9.35
N GLY A 6 -7.06 -7.37 8.52
CA GLY A 6 -8.49 -7.15 8.59
C GLY A 6 -9.20 -8.37 9.18
N LYS A 7 -10.54 -8.32 9.11
CA LYS A 7 -11.44 -9.35 9.61
C LYS A 7 -11.36 -10.65 8.81
N TYR A 8 -11.17 -10.58 7.49
CA TYR A 8 -11.22 -11.75 6.62
C TYR A 8 -9.86 -12.10 6.00
N ASN A 9 -8.91 -11.16 5.89
CA ASN A 9 -7.59 -11.43 5.34
C ASN A 9 -6.48 -10.52 5.92
N GLU A 10 -5.22 -10.79 5.58
CA GLU A 10 -4.05 -9.93 5.83
C GLU A 10 -3.41 -9.42 4.52
N ALA A 11 -2.90 -8.19 4.54
CA ALA A 11 -2.10 -7.60 3.48
C ALA A 11 -0.65 -7.41 3.93
N LYS A 12 0.29 -7.84 3.08
CA LYS A 12 1.73 -7.61 3.28
C LYS A 12 2.15 -6.38 2.48
N VAL A 13 2.54 -5.32 3.18
CA VAL A 13 2.92 -4.03 2.59
C VAL A 13 4.44 -3.89 2.58
N PHE A 14 4.98 -3.70 1.39
CA PHE A 14 6.41 -3.53 1.12
C PHE A 14 6.66 -2.11 0.63
N THR A 15 6.62 -1.16 1.57
CA THR A 15 7.02 0.23 1.33
C THR A 15 7.76 0.79 2.54
N ASN A 16 8.55 1.85 2.30
CA ASN A 16 9.25 2.61 3.34
C ASN A 16 8.39 3.74 3.91
N ASN A 17 7.32 4.11 3.20
CA ASN A 17 6.41 5.18 3.61
C ASN A 17 4.98 4.76 3.25
N VAL A 18 4.14 4.59 4.26
CA VAL A 18 2.70 4.34 4.10
C VAL A 18 1.96 5.40 4.88
N ASP A 19 1.04 6.09 4.22
CA ASP A 19 0.19 7.09 4.86
C ASP A 19 -0.96 6.42 5.62
N GLU A 20 -1.51 7.10 6.63
CA GLU A 20 -2.65 6.61 7.40
C GLU A 20 -3.87 6.37 6.51
N THR A 21 -4.07 7.19 5.48
CA THR A 21 -5.17 7.04 4.50
C THR A 21 -5.04 5.72 3.74
N ALA A 22 -3.84 5.41 3.25
CA ALA A 22 -3.56 4.17 2.54
C ALA A 22 -3.72 2.96 3.47
N THR A 23 -3.28 3.09 4.72
CA THR A 23 -3.45 2.05 5.75
C THR A 23 -4.93 1.73 5.98
N GLY A 24 -5.77 2.76 6.14
CA GLY A 24 -7.22 2.61 6.30
C GLY A 24 -7.87 1.90 5.11
N GLN A 25 -7.52 2.27 3.88
CA GLN A 25 -8.04 1.62 2.67
C GLN A 25 -7.64 0.15 2.57
N ILE A 26 -6.39 -0.19 2.93
CA ILE A 26 -5.92 -1.58 2.89
C ILE A 26 -6.63 -2.42 3.96
N ILE A 27 -6.85 -1.87 5.15
CA ILE A 27 -7.61 -2.56 6.22
C ILE A 27 -9.07 -2.75 5.80
N ASP A 28 -9.70 -1.73 5.21
CA ASP A 28 -11.08 -1.85 4.73
C ASP A 28 -11.22 -2.94 3.66
N LEU A 29 -10.27 -2.99 2.71
CA LEU A 29 -10.18 -4.08 1.74
C LEU A 29 -10.05 -5.46 2.43
N CYS A 30 -9.19 -5.57 3.44
CA CYS A 30 -9.00 -6.81 4.21
C CYS A 30 -10.22 -7.20 5.08
N ASN A 31 -11.16 -6.26 5.28
CA ASN A 31 -12.44 -6.48 5.94
C ASN A 31 -13.54 -6.92 4.97
N GLN A 32 -13.26 -7.13 3.68
CA GLN A 32 -14.22 -7.64 2.71
C GLN A 32 -14.19 -9.18 2.64
N GLU A 33 -15.34 -9.85 2.54
CA GLU A 33 -15.39 -11.32 2.54
C GLU A 33 -14.74 -11.95 1.30
N PHE A 34 -14.81 -11.27 0.15
CA PHE A 34 -14.30 -11.81 -1.12
C PHE A 34 -12.76 -11.96 -1.13
N VAL A 35 -12.05 -11.29 -0.22
CA VAL A 35 -10.59 -11.39 -0.15
C VAL A 35 -10.09 -12.50 0.76
N LYS A 36 -10.96 -13.25 1.46
CA LYS A 36 -10.58 -14.23 2.49
C LYS A 36 -9.51 -15.24 2.07
N ASP A 37 -9.57 -15.72 0.83
CA ASP A 37 -8.63 -16.73 0.30
C ASP A 37 -7.62 -16.12 -0.69
N SER A 38 -7.54 -14.79 -0.78
CA SER A 38 -6.63 -14.07 -1.66
C SER A 38 -5.28 -13.81 -1.01
N GLN A 39 -4.20 -13.73 -1.79
CA GLN A 39 -2.91 -13.25 -1.30
C GLN A 39 -2.75 -11.77 -1.61
N ILE A 40 -2.91 -10.90 -0.61
CA ILE A 40 -2.76 -9.45 -0.80
C ILE A 40 -1.31 -9.05 -0.50
N ARG A 41 -0.63 -8.56 -1.55
CA ARG A 41 0.68 -7.92 -1.44
C ARG A 41 0.59 -6.52 -2.01
N ILE A 42 0.83 -5.52 -1.17
CA ILE A 42 0.88 -4.11 -1.58
C ILE A 42 2.35 -3.73 -1.71
N MET A 43 2.76 -3.41 -2.93
CA MET A 43 4.07 -2.86 -3.22
C MET A 43 3.86 -1.47 -3.79
N GLN A 44 4.60 -0.50 -3.30
CA GLN A 44 4.55 0.83 -3.89
C GLN A 44 5.26 0.78 -5.25
N ILE A 45 4.48 0.89 -6.32
CA ILE A 45 4.97 1.19 -7.66
C ILE A 45 4.70 2.69 -7.91
N HIS A 46 5.75 3.46 -8.19
CA HIS A 46 5.79 4.94 -8.40
C HIS A 46 5.96 5.84 -7.15
N MET A 47 6.76 6.93 -7.17
CA MET A 47 7.25 7.75 -8.31
C MET A 47 8.67 8.30 -8.05
N ARG A 48 9.62 8.13 -8.99
CA ARG A 48 10.80 9.01 -9.09
C ARG A 48 10.39 10.18 -9.98
N GLU A 49 10.10 11.35 -9.39
CA GLU A 49 10.15 12.60 -10.14
C GLU A 49 10.43 13.77 -9.19
N GLN A 50 11.68 13.86 -8.73
CA GLN A 50 12.27 15.11 -8.24
C GLN A 50 13.53 15.40 -9.05
N VAL A 51 13.46 15.42 -10.39
CA VAL A 51 14.58 15.90 -11.23
C VAL A 51 14.10 16.58 -12.53
N VAL A 52 13.00 17.34 -12.50
CA VAL A 52 12.68 18.30 -13.58
C VAL A 52 12.49 19.68 -12.96
N ARG A 53 13.53 20.22 -12.30
CA ARG A 53 13.57 21.63 -11.86
C ARG A 53 14.97 22.21 -11.67
N LEU A 54 16.02 21.66 -12.32
CA LEU A 54 17.37 22.23 -12.23
C LEU A 54 18.15 22.31 -13.56
N GLU A 55 17.55 21.94 -14.70
CA GLU A 55 18.20 22.03 -16.03
C GLU A 55 17.55 23.11 -16.92
N GLN A 56 17.07 24.19 -16.32
CA GLN A 56 16.82 25.45 -17.02
C GLN A 56 17.33 26.61 -16.15
N GLN A 57 18.66 26.66 -16.05
CA GLN A 57 19.40 27.87 -15.73
C GLN A 57 20.48 28.05 -16.80
#